data_AF-A0A6B2G6K4-F1
#
_entry.id   AF-A0A6B2G6K4-F1
#
_cell.length_a   1.000
_cell.length_b   1.000
_cell.length_c   1.000
_cell.angle_alpha   90.00
_cell.angle_beta   90.00
_cell.angle_gamma   90.00
#
_symmetry.space_group_name_H-M   'P 1'
#
loop_
_entity.id
_entity.type
_entity.pdbx_description
1 polymer ?
#
loop_
_entity_poly.entity_id
_entity_poly.type
_entity_poly.pdbx_seq_one_letter_code
_entity_poly.pdbx_strand_id
1 'polypeptide(L)'
;WYELMEVCATSTNCYPLTALGCSFTVSYAYFISFVLLMNVVMSNIFISIIVRSFEYLTKDKSLVTKYCIYNFIDILTEFDSTGSGVIQHTDLLQALRKMEPPFGFGKYCPLDIAYRE
;
A
#
# COMPACT_ATOMS: atom_id res chain seq x y z
N TRP A 1 9.84 -27.15 17.14
CA TRP A 1 10.22 -27.79 15.85
C TRP A 1 11.39 -28.75 16.04
N TYR A 2 12.41 -28.40 16.84
CA TYR A 2 13.54 -29.31 17.12
C TYR A 2 13.12 -30.60 17.83
N GLU A 3 12.22 -30.54 18.81
CA GLU A 3 11.73 -31.74 19.52
C GLU A 3 10.97 -32.68 18.57
N LEU A 4 10.15 -32.12 17.68
CA LEU A 4 9.43 -32.89 16.65
C LEU A 4 10.40 -33.53 15.65
N MET A 5 11.43 -32.79 15.25
CA MET A 5 12.50 -33.29 14.38
C MET A 5 13.25 -34.45 15.05
N GLU A 6 13.58 -34.32 16.34
CA GLU A 6 14.29 -35.35 17.10
C GLU A 6 13.44 -36.63 17.25
N VAL A 7 12.15 -36.50 17.56
CA VAL A 7 11.22 -37.63 17.62
C VAL A 7 11.12 -38.31 16.25
N CYS A 8 10.98 -37.57 15.15
CA CYS A 8 10.92 -38.16 13.80
C CYS A 8 12.25 -38.80 13.34
N ALA A 9 13.38 -38.32 13.85
CA ALA A 9 14.70 -38.86 13.53
C ALA A 9 15.07 -40.09 14.35
N THR A 10 14.55 -40.23 15.57
CA THR A 10 14.97 -41.25 16.54
C THR A 10 13.85 -42.20 16.98
N SER A 11 12.62 -42.01 16.49
CA SER A 11 11.47 -42.82 16.90
C SER A 11 11.70 -44.31 16.60
N THR A 12 11.64 -45.10 17.67
CA THR A 12 11.72 -46.56 17.67
C THR A 12 10.36 -47.23 17.91
N ASN A 13 9.34 -46.45 18.32
CA ASN A 13 7.98 -46.93 18.59
C ASN A 13 7.15 -46.90 17.31
N CYS A 14 7.47 -47.83 16.40
CA CYS A 14 6.69 -48.08 15.19
C CYS A 14 5.37 -48.77 15.48
N TYR A 15 4.34 -48.41 14.72
CA TYR A 15 3.18 -49.28 14.61
C TYR A 15 3.60 -50.62 13.96
N PRO A 16 3.06 -51.76 14.41
CA PRO A 16 3.60 -53.10 14.11
C PRO A 16 3.41 -53.60 12.66
N LEU A 17 3.09 -52.73 11.70
CA LEU A 17 2.86 -53.10 10.29
C LEU A 17 3.94 -52.63 9.31
N THR A 18 5.03 -52.00 9.78
CA THR A 18 6.16 -51.61 8.90
C THR A 18 7.41 -52.42 9.23
N ALA A 19 7.81 -53.30 8.31
CA ALA A 19 9.04 -54.10 8.39
C ALA A 19 10.33 -53.28 8.19
N LEU A 20 10.18 -51.99 7.87
CA LEU A 20 11.26 -51.02 7.70
C LEU A 20 11.12 -50.03 8.86
N GLY A 21 12.07 -50.03 9.81
CA GLY A 21 11.98 -49.19 11.02
C GLY A 21 11.64 -47.72 10.73
N CYS A 22 10.95 -47.06 11.65
CA CYS A 22 10.33 -45.73 11.44
C CYS A 22 11.28 -44.55 11.66
N SER A 23 12.58 -44.80 11.58
CA SER A 23 13.61 -43.78 11.77
C SER A 23 13.94 -43.14 10.43
N PHE A 24 13.66 -41.85 10.29
CA PHE A 24 13.88 -41.12 9.04
C PHE A 24 14.97 -40.07 9.23
N THR A 25 16.23 -40.40 8.92
CA THR A 25 17.38 -39.47 9.06
C THR A 25 17.25 -38.25 8.14
N VAL A 26 16.48 -38.36 7.05
CA VAL A 26 16.15 -37.24 6.15
C VAL A 26 15.13 -36.26 6.77
N SER A 27 14.58 -36.55 7.94
CA SER A 27 13.78 -35.59 8.72
C SER A 27 14.56 -34.32 9.08
N TYR A 28 15.86 -34.44 9.40
CA TYR A 28 16.73 -33.28 9.66
C TYR A 28 16.75 -32.31 8.46
N ALA A 29 16.94 -32.84 7.25
CA ALA A 29 16.95 -32.02 6.03
C ALA A 29 15.59 -31.37 5.75
N TYR A 30 14.49 -32.09 5.99
CA TYR A 30 13.13 -31.55 5.85
C TYR A 30 12.86 -30.39 6.82
N PHE A 31 13.11 -30.56 8.11
CA PHE A 31 12.81 -29.52 9.10
C PHE A 31 13.71 -28.29 8.94
N ILE A 32 15.00 -28.48 8.64
CA ILE A 32 15.92 -27.36 8.40
C ILE A 32 15.52 -26.58 7.16
N SER A 33 15.27 -27.26 6.03
CA SER A 33 14.84 -26.59 4.80
C SER A 33 13.50 -25.85 4.97
N PHE A 34 12.56 -26.46 5.69
CA PHE A 34 11.28 -25.84 6.00
C PHE A 34 11.42 -24.57 6.84
N VAL A 35 12.22 -24.59 7.91
CA VAL A 35 12.45 -23.40 8.77
C VAL A 35 13.13 -22.29 7.99
N LEU A 36 14.12 -22.61 7.16
CA LEU A 36 14.78 -21.62 6.31
C LEU A 36 13.81 -20.99 5.30
N LEU A 37 13.00 -21.81 4.63
CA LEU A 37 12.00 -21.33 3.67
C LEU A 37 10.96 -20.45 4.36
N MET A 38 10.46 -20.86 5.52
CA MET A 38 9.48 -20.06 6.27
C MET A 38 10.05 -18.73 6.75
N ASN A 39 11.32 -18.69 7.18
CA ASN A 39 11.98 -17.43 7.55
C ASN A 39 12.12 -16.49 6.35
N VAL A 40 12.46 -17.00 5.16
CA VAL A 40 12.53 -16.20 3.93
C VAL A 40 11.16 -15.66 3.56
N VAL A 41 10.11 -16.50 3.61
CA VAL A 41 8.74 -16.08 3.32
C VAL A 41 8.28 -15.00 4.30
N MET A 42 8.46 -15.21 5.61
CA MET A 42 8.07 -14.25 6.64
C MET A 42 8.84 -12.92 6.50
N SER A 43 10.13 -12.96 6.18
CA SER A 43 10.93 -11.76 5.94
C SER A 43 10.47 -11.00 4.70
N ASN A 44 10.19 -11.70 3.60
CA ASN A 44 9.69 -11.09 2.36
C ASN A 44 8.30 -10.46 2.55
N ILE A 45 7.43 -11.10 3.33
CA ILE A 45 6.13 -10.53 3.71
C ILE A 45 6.33 -9.29 4.58
N PHE A 46 7.21 -9.33 5.57
CA PHE A 46 7.51 -8.19 6.44
C PHE A 46 8.06 -7.00 5.65
N ILE A 47 9.01 -7.23 4.74
CA ILE A 47 9.54 -6.21 3.83
C ILE A 47 8.40 -5.62 2.99
N SER A 48 7.54 -6.46 2.42
CA SER A 48 6.39 -6.00 1.62
C SER A 48 5.43 -5.11 2.41
N ILE A 49 5.12 -5.48 3.66
CA ILE A 49 4.29 -4.69 4.57
C ILE A 49 4.96 -3.35 4.88
N ILE A 50 6.26 -3.38 5.18
CA ILE A 50 7.04 -2.19 5.49
C ILE A 50 7.09 -1.25 4.29
N VAL A 51 7.34 -1.74 3.07
CA VAL A 51 7.39 -0.91 1.86
C VAL A 51 6.04 -0.23 1.64
N ARG A 52 4.93 -0.94 1.81
CA ARG A 52 3.58 -0.35 1.70
C ARG A 52 3.29 0.66 2.82
N SER A 53 3.83 0.42 4.02
CA SER A 53 3.71 1.35 5.15
C SER A 53 4.53 2.62 4.94
N PHE A 54 5.76 2.49 4.44
CA PHE A 54 6.57 3.63 4.04
C PHE A 54 5.94 4.36 2.87
N GLU A 55 5.44 3.68 1.84
CA GLU A 55 4.67 4.31 0.76
C GLU A 55 3.46 5.10 1.27
N TYR A 56 2.83 4.70 2.38
CA TYR A 56 1.79 5.48 3.04
C TYR A 56 2.35 6.71 3.78
N LEU A 57 3.49 6.57 4.45
CA LEU A 57 4.12 7.63 5.26
C LEU A 57 4.87 8.68 4.42
N THR A 58 5.60 8.24 3.38
CA THR A 58 6.21 9.08 2.34
C THR A 58 5.26 9.30 1.18
N LYS A 59 3.96 8.98 1.31
CA LYS A 59 2.95 9.56 0.44
C LYS A 59 2.92 11.04 0.75
N ASP A 60 3.81 11.75 0.07
CA ASP A 60 3.87 13.19 0.13
C ASP A 60 2.45 13.73 0.02
N LYS A 61 2.10 14.60 0.97
CA LYS A 61 0.89 15.42 0.92
C LYS A 61 0.85 16.32 -0.34
N SER A 62 1.80 16.20 -1.28
CA SER A 62 1.85 16.85 -2.58
C SER A 62 1.27 16.02 -3.74
N LEU A 63 1.08 14.70 -3.59
CA LEU A 63 0.57 13.85 -4.68
C LEU A 63 -0.96 13.70 -4.56
N VAL A 64 -1.67 14.81 -4.81
CA VAL A 64 -3.11 14.91 -5.10
C VAL A 64 -3.93 13.70 -4.60
N THR A 65 -4.26 13.73 -3.31
CA THR A 65 -5.16 12.71 -2.73
C THR A 65 -6.54 12.85 -3.39
N LYS A 66 -7.23 11.73 -3.68
CA LYS A 66 -8.60 11.67 -4.25
C LYS A 66 -9.52 12.80 -3.75
N TYR A 67 -9.43 13.12 -2.47
CA TYR A 67 -10.17 14.20 -1.82
C TYR A 67 -10.02 15.58 -2.51
N CYS A 68 -8.82 15.97 -2.94
CA CYS A 68 -8.59 17.24 -3.64
C CYS A 68 -9.27 17.28 -5.01
N ILE A 69 -9.33 16.13 -5.72
CA ILE A 69 -10.00 16.03 -7.02
C ILE A 69 -11.53 16.11 -6.84
N TYR A 70 -12.07 15.47 -5.79
CA TYR A 70 -13.50 15.60 -5.48
C TYR A 70 -13.86 17.06 -5.16
N ASN A 71 -13.07 17.74 -4.31
CA ASN A 71 -13.30 19.14 -4.00
C ASN A 71 -13.17 20.05 -5.24
N PHE A 72 -12.27 19.73 -6.17
CA PHE A 72 -12.14 20.44 -7.45
C PHE A 72 -13.38 20.28 -8.33
N ILE A 73 -13.89 19.05 -8.48
CA ILE A 73 -15.10 18.76 -9.25
C ILE A 73 -16.33 19.41 -8.59
N ASP A 74 -16.45 19.33 -7.27
CA ASP A 74 -17.57 19.94 -6.53
C ASP A 74 -17.63 21.46 -6.75
N ILE A 75 -16.48 22.15 -6.72
CA ILE A 75 -16.44 23.58 -6.99
C ILE A 75 -16.72 23.87 -8.46
N LEU A 76 -16.17 23.09 -9.41
CA LEU A 76 -16.42 23.31 -10.84
C LEU A 76 -17.88 23.10 -11.23
N THR A 77 -18.56 22.11 -10.65
CA THR A 77 -19.98 21.84 -10.92
C THR A 77 -20.91 22.95 -10.45
N GLU A 78 -20.48 23.79 -9.51
CA GLU A 78 -21.20 25.00 -9.11
C GLU A 78 -21.21 26.07 -10.22
N PHE A 79 -20.14 26.14 -11.02
CA PHE A 79 -19.99 27.12 -12.11
C PHE A 79 -20.43 26.57 -13.48
N ASP A 80 -20.29 25.25 -13.71
CA ASP A 80 -20.77 24.56 -14.93
C ASP A 80 -21.84 23.52 -14.58
N SER A 81 -23.02 24.00 -14.20
CA SER A 81 -24.17 23.14 -13.86
C SER A 81 -24.72 22.34 -15.05
N THR A 82 -24.42 22.76 -16.29
CA THR A 82 -24.87 22.07 -17.51
C THR A 82 -23.89 21.01 -18.00
N GLY A 83 -22.69 20.92 -17.40
CA GLY A 83 -21.65 19.96 -17.78
C GLY A 83 -21.14 20.19 -19.20
N SER A 84 -21.19 21.43 -19.69
CA SER A 84 -20.78 21.78 -21.04
C SER A 84 -19.27 21.70 -21.24
N GLY A 85 -18.49 21.66 -20.16
CA GLY A 85 -17.03 21.73 -20.16
C GLY A 85 -16.48 23.11 -20.53
N VAL A 86 -17.35 24.12 -20.59
CA VAL A 86 -17.01 25.48 -21.05
C VAL A 86 -17.47 26.47 -19.97
N ILE A 87 -16.52 27.23 -19.44
CA ILE A 87 -16.74 28.20 -18.36
C ILE A 87 -16.21 29.56 -18.83
N GLN A 88 -16.91 30.65 -18.51
CA GLN A 88 -16.44 32.01 -18.82
C GLN A 88 -15.15 32.30 -18.04
N HIS A 89 -14.20 33.02 -18.64
CA HIS A 89 -12.90 33.32 -18.02
C HIS A 89 -13.01 34.00 -16.64
N THR A 90 -14.02 34.85 -16.44
CA THR A 90 -14.31 35.49 -15.15
C THR A 90 -14.72 34.49 -14.06
N ASP A 91 -15.52 33.49 -14.44
CA ASP A 91 -16.08 32.49 -13.55
C ASP A 91 -15.04 31.43 -13.20
N LEU A 92 -14.17 31.09 -14.15
CA LEU A 92 -13.00 30.24 -13.92
C LEU A 92 -12.06 30.85 -12.87
N LEU A 93 -11.78 32.16 -12.97
CA LEU A 93 -10.97 32.87 -11.97
C LEU A 93 -11.63 32.89 -10.59
N GLN A 94 -12.95 33.02 -10.53
CA GLN A 94 -13.69 32.97 -9.27
C GLN A 94 -13.67 31.56 -8.65
N ALA A 95 -13.77 30.51 -9.46
CA ALA A 95 -13.63 29.12 -9.05
C ALA A 95 -12.22 28.82 -8.49
N LEU A 96 -11.17 29.25 -9.19
CA LEU A 96 -9.77 29.07 -8.77
C LEU A 96 -9.42 29.82 -7.48
N ARG A 97 -10.11 30.92 -7.17
CA ARG A 97 -9.97 31.65 -5.88
C ARG A 97 -10.66 30.95 -4.71
N LYS A 98 -11.72 30.17 -4.99
CA LYS A 98 -12.45 29.40 -3.98
C LYS A 98 -11.71 28.12 -3.57
N MET A 99 -10.84 27.62 -4.45
CA MET A 99 -9.99 26.45 -4.23
C MET A 99 -8.70 26.81 -3.46
N GLU A 100 -8.28 25.95 -2.52
CA GLU A 100 -6.99 26.06 -1.83
C GLU A 100 -5.83 25.50 -2.70
N PRO A 101 -4.57 25.95 -2.51
CA PRO A 101 -3.42 25.32 -3.16
C PRO A 101 -3.37 23.83 -2.79
N PRO A 102 -3.19 22.87 -3.72
CA PRO A 102 -2.37 22.90 -4.95
C PRO A 102 -3.08 23.17 -6.30
N PHE A 103 -4.42 23.26 -6.36
CA PHE A 103 -5.17 23.50 -7.61
C PHE A 103 -5.75 24.91 -7.74
N GLY A 104 -5.90 25.62 -6.63
CA GLY A 104 -6.37 26.99 -6.59
C GLY A 104 -5.32 27.95 -6.07
N PHE A 105 -5.63 29.24 -6.20
CA PHE A 105 -4.79 30.31 -5.67
C PHE A 105 -5.02 30.53 -4.16
N GLY A 106 -6.12 30.02 -3.61
CA GLY A 106 -6.57 30.29 -2.25
C GLY A 106 -7.25 31.65 -2.11
N LYS A 107 -8.08 31.77 -1.08
CA LYS A 107 -8.89 32.98 -0.80
C LYS A 107 -8.11 34.29 -0.68
N TYR A 108 -6.80 34.21 -0.39
CA TYR A 108 -5.93 35.35 -0.09
C TYR A 108 -4.93 35.69 -1.21
N CYS A 109 -5.03 35.09 -2.39
CA CYS A 109 -4.11 35.41 -3.49
C CYS A 109 -4.40 36.81 -4.08
N PRO A 110 -3.40 37.72 -4.13
CA PRO A 110 -3.54 39.00 -4.81
C PRO A 110 -3.67 38.79 -6.33
N LEU A 111 -4.50 39.64 -6.97
CA LEU A 111 -4.82 39.55 -8.40
C LEU A 111 -3.56 39.59 -9.29
N ASP A 112 -2.53 40.29 -8.85
CA ASP A 112 -1.25 40.46 -9.57
C ASP A 112 -0.48 39.14 -9.79
N ILE A 113 -0.76 38.11 -8.98
CA ILE A 113 -0.17 36.76 -9.13
C ILE A 113 -1.06 35.88 -10.01
N ALA A 114 -2.38 36.09 -9.99
CA ALA A 114 -3.35 35.31 -10.78
C ALA A 114 -3.38 35.67 -12.27
N TYR A 115 -2.96 36.90 -12.64
CA TYR A 115 -2.93 37.39 -14.02
C TYR A 115 -1.53 37.44 -14.65
N ARG A 116 -0.51 36.86 -14.01
CA ARG A 116 0.84 36.84 -14.57
C ARG A 116 0.92 35.72 -15.63
N GLU A 117 1.08 36.12 -16.90
CA GLU A 117 1.41 35.23 -18.03
C GLU A 117 2.69 34.42 -17.79
#